data_AF-A0A3D4AZX8-F1
#
_entry.id   AF-A0A3D4AZX8-F1
#
_cell.length_a   1.000
_cell.length_b   1.000
_cell.length_c   1.000
_cell.angle_alpha   90.00
_cell.angle_beta   90.00
_cell.angle_gamma   90.00
#
_symmetry.space_group_name_H-M   'P 1'
#
loop_
_entity.id
_entity.type
_entity.pdbx_description
1 polymer ?
#
loop_
_entity_poly.entity_id
_entity_poly.type
_entity_poly.pdbx_seq_one_letter_code
_entity_poly.pdbx_strand_id
1 'polypeptide(L)'
;MGPARRGRKMVYATDTRPCDQVAELAYKADVLIHDGMFDDDMRDQARQKHHSTVVQAARIAKRAKVNTLILTHLSSRYHQAGALLEQAR
;
A
#
# COMPACT_ATOMS: atom_id res chain seq x y z
N MET A 1 6.82 12.10 -34.90
CA MET A 1 6.32 11.50 -33.63
C MET A 1 7.17 10.28 -33.32
N GLY A 2 7.58 10.08 -32.07
CA GLY A 2 8.43 8.95 -31.66
C GLY A 2 7.67 7.62 -31.58
N PRO A 3 8.37 6.51 -31.25
CA PRO A 3 7.74 5.20 -31.11
C PRO A 3 6.68 5.20 -30.02
N ALA A 4 5.67 4.34 -30.17
CA ALA A 4 4.60 4.18 -29.19
C ALA A 4 5.19 3.76 -27.83
N ARG A 5 4.77 4.44 -26.76
CA ARG A 5 5.16 4.14 -25.37
C ARG A 5 3.96 3.60 -24.62
N ARG A 6 4.15 2.54 -23.83
CA ARG A 6 3.13 2.03 -22.92
C ARG A 6 2.70 3.13 -21.95
N GLY A 7 1.38 3.27 -21.74
CA GLY A 7 0.84 4.13 -20.68
C GLY A 7 1.30 3.70 -19.29
N ARG A 8 1.33 4.66 -18.36
CA ARG A 8 1.58 4.40 -16.93
C ARG A 8 0.26 4.10 -16.23
N LYS A 9 0.27 3.10 -15.35
CA LYS A 9 -0.86 2.76 -14.47
C LYS A 9 -0.50 3.10 -13.03
N MET A 10 -1.29 3.98 -12.43
CA MET A 10 -1.19 4.36 -11.03
C MET A 10 -2.50 4.02 -10.33
N VAL A 11 -2.41 3.43 -9.13
CA VAL A 11 -3.56 3.13 -8.29
C VAL A 11 -3.39 3.82 -6.95
N TYR A 12 -4.44 4.46 -6.47
CA TYR A 12 -4.47 5.11 -5.18
C TYR A 12 -5.58 4.48 -4.33
N ALA A 13 -5.17 3.67 -3.35
CA ALA A 13 -6.03 3.11 -2.33
C ALA A 13 -5.85 3.92 -1.05
N THR A 14 -6.87 4.70 -0.70
CA THR A 14 -6.94 5.44 0.56
C THR A 14 -7.39 4.51 1.69
N ASP A 15 -7.74 5.07 2.84
CA ASP A 15 -8.31 4.42 4.02
C ASP A 15 -9.18 3.22 3.66
N THR A 16 -8.62 2.03 3.87
CA THR A 16 -9.27 0.78 3.59
C THR A 16 -8.71 -0.30 4.49
N ARG A 17 -9.57 -1.24 4.86
CA ARG A 17 -9.10 -2.54 5.32
C ARG A 17 -8.44 -3.28 4.15
N PRO A 18 -7.54 -4.24 4.42
CA PRO A 18 -6.98 -5.07 3.37
C PRO A 18 -8.10 -5.79 2.64
N CYS A 19 -8.21 -5.60 1.33
CA CYS A 19 -9.26 -6.19 0.52
C CYS A 19 -8.72 -6.64 -0.84
N ASP A 20 -9.39 -7.61 -1.44
CA ASP A 20 -8.95 -8.24 -2.69
C ASP A 20 -9.15 -7.32 -3.89
N GLN A 21 -10.15 -6.43 -3.84
CA GLN A 21 -10.45 -5.45 -4.89
C GLN A 21 -9.27 -4.52 -5.16
N VAL A 22 -8.49 -4.13 -4.14
CA VAL A 22 -7.29 -3.30 -4.34
C VAL A 22 -6.22 -4.09 -5.09
N ALA A 23 -6.07 -5.40 -4.82
CA ALA A 23 -5.11 -6.22 -5.54
C ALA A 23 -5.49 -6.40 -7.01
N GLU A 24 -6.78 -6.59 -7.29
CA GLU A 24 -7.32 -6.67 -8.66
C GLU A 24 -7.13 -5.35 -9.41
N LEU A 25 -7.51 -4.23 -8.79
CA LEU A 25 -7.35 -2.89 -9.35
C LEU A 25 -5.87 -2.57 -9.61
N ALA A 26 -4.99 -2.91 -8.68
CA ALA A 26 -3.55 -2.66 -8.76
C ALA A 26 -2.78 -3.66 -9.61
N TYR A 27 -3.42 -4.68 -10.20
CA TYR A 27 -2.71 -5.71 -10.95
C TYR A 27 -1.80 -5.10 -12.04
N LYS A 28 -0.49 -5.38 -11.94
CA LYS A 28 0.59 -4.86 -12.80
C LYS A 28 0.65 -3.32 -12.89
N ALA A 29 0.22 -2.60 -11.86
CA ALA A 29 0.40 -1.15 -11.80
C ALA A 29 1.89 -0.77 -11.70
N ASP A 30 2.26 0.36 -12.31
CA ASP A 30 3.59 0.94 -12.12
C ASP A 30 3.75 1.45 -10.68
N VAL A 31 2.67 2.03 -10.11
CA VAL A 31 2.66 2.55 -8.74
C VAL A 31 1.33 2.20 -8.05
N LEU A 32 1.42 1.72 -6.81
CA LEU A 32 0.31 1.65 -5.86
C LEU A 32 0.63 2.57 -4.67
N ILE A 33 -0.21 3.58 -4.45
CA ILE A 33 -0.24 4.33 -3.19
C ILE A 33 -1.29 3.66 -2.29
N HIS A 34 -0.91 3.26 -1.09
CA HIS A 34 -1.79 2.54 -0.16
C HIS A 34 -1.71 3.09 1.28
N ASP A 35 -2.84 3.10 1.99
CA ASP A 35 -2.87 3.32 3.44
C ASP A 35 -2.05 2.27 4.20
N GLY A 36 -1.24 2.72 5.15
CA GLY A 36 -0.41 1.88 6.02
C GLY A 36 -0.41 2.43 7.44
N MET A 37 -1.56 2.85 7.95
CA MET A 37 -1.74 3.56 9.22
C MET A 37 -0.93 3.02 10.39
N PHE A 38 -0.74 1.70 10.49
CA PHE A 38 -0.06 1.06 11.61
C PHE A 38 1.00 0.03 11.18
N ASP A 39 1.95 -0.23 12.08
CA ASP A 39 2.78 -1.44 12.05
C ASP A 39 1.93 -2.72 12.20
N ASP A 40 2.54 -3.89 12.00
CA ASP A 40 1.82 -5.17 12.08
C ASP A 40 1.43 -5.58 13.51
N ASP A 41 2.13 -5.10 14.54
CA ASP A 41 1.83 -5.42 15.94
C ASP A 41 0.48 -4.81 16.36
N MET A 42 0.08 -3.74 15.68
CA MET A 42 -1.18 -3.02 15.90
C MET A 42 -2.32 -3.45 14.97
N ARG A 43 -2.24 -4.66 14.39
CA ARG A 43 -3.24 -5.20 13.45
C ARG A 43 -4.69 -5.10 13.94
N ASP A 44 -4.96 -5.36 15.21
CA ASP A 44 -6.31 -5.27 15.77
C ASP A 44 -6.81 -3.83 15.81
N GLN A 45 -5.95 -2.87 16.14
CA GLN A 45 -6.29 -1.45 16.11
C GLN A 45 -6.52 -0.97 14.67
N ALA A 46 -5.71 -1.43 13.71
CA ALA A 46 -5.92 -1.17 12.29
C ALA A 46 -7.30 -1.65 11.85
N ARG A 47 -7.66 -2.89 12.23
CA ARG A 47 -8.96 -3.48 11.92
C ARG A 47 -10.12 -2.70 12.53
N GLN A 48 -10.02 -2.32 13.81
CA GLN A 48 -11.05 -1.56 14.53
C GLN A 48 -11.25 -0.17 13.92
N LYS A 49 -10.17 0.47 13.45
CA LYS A 49 -10.22 1.79 12.81
C LYS A 49 -10.41 1.75 11.30
N HIS A 50 -10.68 0.57 10.73
CA HIS A 50 -10.90 0.38 9.29
C HIS A 50 -9.71 0.74 8.38
N HIS A 51 -8.49 0.61 8.89
CA HIS A 51 -7.24 0.84 8.18
C HIS A 51 -6.49 -0.47 7.86
N SER A 52 -5.44 -0.32 7.06
CA SER A 52 -4.45 -1.36 6.79
C SER A 52 -3.18 -1.14 7.61
N THR A 53 -2.52 -2.24 7.95
CA THR A 53 -1.12 -2.21 8.40
C THR A 53 -0.18 -2.11 7.20
N VAL A 54 1.05 -1.66 7.42
CA VAL A 54 2.09 -1.58 6.37
C VAL A 54 2.40 -2.95 5.76
N VAL A 55 2.38 -4.03 6.57
CA VAL A 55 2.58 -5.41 6.10
C VAL A 55 1.41 -5.87 5.22
N GLN A 56 0.17 -5.50 5.57
CA GLN A 56 -0.98 -5.85 4.74
C GLN A 56 -0.96 -5.12 3.40
N ALA A 57 -0.60 -3.82 3.38
CA ALA A 57 -0.41 -3.06 2.15
C ALA A 57 0.69 -3.68 1.27
N ALA A 58 1.83 -4.07 1.86
CA ALA A 58 2.92 -4.76 1.17
C ALA A 58 2.48 -6.11 0.57
N ARG A 59 1.68 -6.90 1.31
CA ARG A 59 1.13 -8.17 0.80
C ARG A 59 0.21 -7.95 -0.39
N ILE A 60 -0.65 -6.93 -0.36
CA ILE A 60 -1.52 -6.55 -1.48
C ILE A 60 -0.68 -6.16 -2.70
N ALA A 61 0.30 -5.28 -2.51
CA ALA A 61 1.24 -4.84 -3.55
C ALA A 61 1.95 -6.02 -4.22
N LYS A 62 2.49 -6.94 -3.42
CA LYS A 62 3.19 -8.15 -3.90
C LYS A 62 2.26 -9.06 -4.70
N ARG A 63 1.04 -9.31 -4.20
CA ARG A 63 0.03 -10.12 -4.88
C ARG A 63 -0.40 -9.50 -6.22
N ALA A 64 -0.53 -8.17 -6.25
CA ALA A 64 -0.87 -7.41 -7.44
C ALA A 64 0.29 -7.24 -8.44
N LYS A 65 1.53 -7.64 -8.09
CA LYS A 65 2.73 -7.48 -8.92
C LYS A 65 2.97 -6.01 -9.31
N VAL A 66 2.76 -5.10 -8.35
CA VAL A 66 3.05 -3.68 -8.56
C VAL A 66 4.57 -3.46 -8.61
N ASN A 67 5.01 -2.50 -9.41
CA ASN A 67 6.43 -2.19 -9.50
C ASN A 67 6.92 -1.33 -8.31
N THR A 68 6.06 -0.48 -7.77
CA THR A 68 6.39 0.38 -6.62
C THR A 68 5.18 0.51 -5.71
N LEU A 69 5.39 0.27 -4.41
CA LEU A 69 4.46 0.59 -3.35
C LEU A 69 4.90 1.89 -2.68
N ILE A 70 3.96 2.82 -2.49
CA ILE A 70 4.12 4.01 -1.68
C ILE A 70 3.14 3.90 -0.52
N LEU A 71 3.65 3.92 0.70
CA LEU A 71 2.83 3.96 1.91
C LEU A 71 2.49 5.42 2.25
N THR A 72 1.22 5.67 2.53
CA THR A 72 0.72 6.98 2.99
C THR A 72 -0.20 6.78 4.19
N HIS A 73 -0.76 7.89 4.69
CA HIS A 73 -1.74 7.91 5.77
C HIS A 73 -1.20 7.18 7.03
N LEU A 74 0.06 7.44 7.36
CA LEU A 74 0.72 6.85 8.53
C LEU A 74 0.25 7.54 9.81
N SER A 75 0.07 6.77 10.89
CA SER A 75 -0.31 7.35 12.17
C SER A 75 0.78 8.31 12.68
N SER A 76 0.35 9.49 13.16
CA SER A 76 1.23 10.48 13.78
C SER A 76 2.00 10.01 15.01
N ARG A 77 1.70 8.80 15.52
CA ARG A 77 2.49 8.15 16.58
C ARG A 77 3.92 7.84 16.14
N TYR A 78 4.13 7.59 14.85
CA TYR A 78 5.43 7.23 14.31
C TYR A 78 6.17 8.52 13.95
N HIS A 79 7.21 8.83 14.72
CA HIS A 79 8.07 9.99 14.46
C HIS A 79 9.02 9.75 13.28
N GLN A 80 9.29 8.48 12.95
CA GLN A 80 10.11 8.07 11.83
C GLN A 80 9.48 6.86 11.14
N ALA A 81 9.55 6.82 9.82
CA ALA A 81 8.97 5.75 9.01
C ALA A 81 9.92 4.53 8.82
N GLY A 82 11.14 4.56 9.38
CA GLY A 82 12.14 3.50 9.13
C GLY A 82 11.65 2.10 9.51
N ALA A 83 11.14 1.92 10.73
CA ALA A 83 10.62 0.63 11.19
C ALA A 83 9.42 0.15 10.34
N LEU A 84 8.53 1.07 9.96
CA LEU A 84 7.38 0.78 9.10
C LEU A 84 7.82 0.34 7.69
N LEU A 85 8.84 1.00 7.15
CA LEU A 85 9.40 0.68 5.84
C LEU A 85 10.04 -0.72 5.86
N GLU A 86 10.80 -1.06 6.90
CA GLU A 86 11.42 -2.39 7.01
C GLU A 86 10.39 -3.51 7.10
N GLN A 87 9.26 -3.29 7.77
CA GLN A 87 8.15 -4.25 7.78
C GLN A 87 7.46 -4.39 6.41
N ALA A 88 7.52 -3.37 5.56
CA ALA A 88 6.85 -3.34 4.26
C ALA A 88 7.69 -3.86 3.08
N ARG A 89 8.93 -4.27 3.32
CA ARG A 89 9.82 -4.89 2.32
C ARG A 89 9.44 -6.36 2.08
#